data_AF-A0A9W9TUS6-F1
#
_entry.id   AF-A0A9W9TUS6-F1
#
_cell.length_a   1.000
_cell.length_b   1.000
_cell.length_c   1.000
_cell.angle_alpha   90.00
_cell.angle_beta   90.00
_cell.angle_gamma   90.00
#
_symmetry.space_group_name_H-M   'P 1'
#
loop_
_entity.id
_entity.type
_entity.pdbx_description
1 polymer ?
#
loop_
_entity_poly.entity_id
_entity_poly.type
_entity_poly.pdbx_seq_one_letter_code
_entity_poly.pdbx_strand_id
1 'polypeptide(L)'
;MPASVHSEQEQDQTMMDAEPEIDPIMLDEKRVVVLPGSSETSASFQFEGEGHTMGNALRYAIMKNPAVEFCGYTIPHPSDAKMHLRIQTTENTTALEALEKGFSDLMDLCDVVSEKFTAARDQFNEESGNKMQS
;
A
#
# COMPACT_ATOMS: atom_id res chain seq x y z
N MET A 1 62.00 -25.90 17.40
CA MET A 1 61.93 -24.58 16.72
C MET A 1 62.97 -24.62 15.60
N PRO A 2 62.55 -24.64 14.33
CA PRO A 2 62.47 -23.42 13.50
C PRO A 2 61.24 -23.38 12.54
N ALA A 3 61.12 -22.27 11.80
CA ALA A 3 60.08 -21.90 10.84
C ALA A 3 60.28 -22.47 9.42
N SER A 4 59.22 -22.52 8.60
CA SER A 4 59.12 -22.02 7.18
C SER A 4 57.88 -22.64 6.48
N VAL A 5 56.81 -21.87 6.22
CA VAL A 5 56.38 -21.23 4.93
C VAL A 5 55.68 -22.16 3.92
N HIS A 6 54.39 -21.86 3.68
CA HIS A 6 53.64 -21.85 2.40
C HIS A 6 52.13 -21.95 2.73
N SER A 7 51.19 -21.15 2.24
CA SER A 7 51.17 -19.98 1.35
C SER A 7 49.80 -19.32 1.55
N GLU A 8 49.74 -18.01 1.41
CA GLU A 8 48.51 -17.22 1.43
C GLU A 8 47.55 -17.66 0.31
N GLN A 9 46.29 -17.90 0.65
CA GLN A 9 45.17 -17.71 -0.27
C GLN A 9 44.13 -16.86 0.44
N GLU A 10 44.14 -15.59 0.08
CA GLU A 10 43.14 -14.58 0.40
C GLU A 10 41.76 -15.14 0.06
N GLN A 11 40.90 -15.29 1.08
CA GLN A 11 39.46 -15.44 0.86
C GLN A 11 38.93 -14.09 0.42
N ASP A 12 38.89 -13.89 -0.89
CA ASP A 12 38.18 -12.82 -1.58
C ASP A 12 36.71 -12.84 -1.11
N GLN A 13 36.37 -11.88 -0.25
CA GLN A 13 35.00 -11.55 0.12
C GLN A 13 34.31 -10.96 -1.10
N THR A 14 33.82 -11.81 -1.99
CA THR A 14 32.73 -11.44 -2.88
C THR A 14 31.45 -11.42 -2.04
N MET A 15 31.25 -10.29 -1.36
CA MET A 15 29.96 -9.91 -0.81
C MET A 15 29.00 -9.83 -2.01
N MET A 16 28.28 -10.92 -2.27
CA MET A 16 27.17 -10.92 -3.20
C MET A 16 26.17 -9.91 -2.64
N ASP A 17 26.10 -8.76 -3.29
CA ASP A 17 25.05 -7.77 -3.14
C ASP A 17 23.74 -8.51 -3.50
N ALA A 18 23.09 -9.05 -2.48
CA ALA A 18 21.78 -9.64 -2.62
C ALA A 18 20.81 -8.49 -2.80
N GLU A 19 20.63 -8.06 -4.05
CA GLU A 19 19.47 -7.28 -4.42
C GLU A 19 18.24 -8.04 -3.90
N PRO A 20 17.38 -7.42 -3.08
CA PRO A 20 16.15 -8.08 -2.69
C PRO A 20 15.37 -8.33 -3.98
N GLU A 21 15.29 -9.59 -4.40
CA GLU A 21 14.36 -9.98 -5.43
C GLU A 21 12.97 -9.58 -4.93
N ILE A 22 12.44 -8.51 -5.52
CA ILE A 22 11.05 -8.13 -5.31
C ILE A 22 10.26 -9.30 -5.90
N ASP A 23 9.74 -10.16 -5.02
CA ASP A 23 8.89 -11.27 -5.40
C ASP A 23 7.89 -10.74 -6.44
N PRO A 24 7.91 -11.25 -7.69
CA PRO A 24 6.98 -10.80 -8.71
C PRO A 24 5.59 -11.02 -8.13
N ILE A 25 4.82 -9.94 -8.00
CA ILE A 25 3.49 -9.93 -7.39
C ILE A 25 2.75 -11.16 -7.91
N MET A 26 2.66 -12.22 -7.08
CA MET A 26 1.96 -13.43 -7.44
C MET A 26 0.50 -13.03 -7.68
N LEU A 27 0.17 -12.92 -8.96
CA LEU A 27 -1.16 -12.65 -9.47
C LEU A 27 -1.87 -14.00 -9.58
N ASP A 28 -2.12 -14.65 -8.45
CA ASP A 28 -3.03 -15.79 -8.44
C ASP A 28 -3.92 -15.81 -7.20
N GLU A 29 -5.20 -16.07 -7.49
CA GLU A 29 -6.39 -16.20 -6.66
C GLU A 29 -7.06 -14.89 -6.19
N LYS A 30 -8.41 -14.89 -6.24
CA LYS A 30 -9.29 -13.72 -6.07
C LYS A 30 -8.99 -12.94 -4.79
N ARG A 31 -8.21 -11.85 -4.92
CA ARG A 31 -7.90 -10.94 -3.81
C ARG A 31 -9.11 -10.25 -3.20
N VAL A 32 -10.24 -10.20 -3.93
CA VAL A 32 -11.49 -9.60 -3.47
C VAL A 32 -12.67 -10.55 -3.71
N VAL A 33 -13.45 -10.80 -2.66
CA VAL A 33 -14.67 -11.61 -2.71
C VAL A 33 -15.84 -10.81 -2.18
N VAL A 34 -16.96 -10.80 -2.91
CA VAL A 34 -18.21 -10.20 -2.42
C VAL A 34 -18.90 -11.22 -1.50
N LEU A 35 -19.16 -10.83 -0.27
CA LEU A 35 -19.82 -11.68 0.73
C LEU A 35 -21.34 -11.75 0.48
N PRO A 36 -21.98 -12.87 0.86
CA PRO A 36 -23.44 -13.04 0.72
C PRO A 36 -24.20 -12.00 1.55
N GLY A 37 -25.40 -11.62 1.09
CA GLY A 37 -26.18 -10.53 1.69
C GLY A 37 -25.79 -9.14 1.18
N SER A 38 -25.21 -9.08 -0.01
CA SER A 38 -24.94 -7.83 -0.74
C SER A 38 -26.13 -7.49 -1.65
N SER A 39 -26.61 -6.26 -1.58
CA SER A 39 -27.53 -5.63 -2.53
C SER A 39 -26.78 -4.57 -3.34
N GLU A 40 -27.43 -4.00 -4.37
CA GLU A 40 -26.81 -2.98 -5.24
C GLU A 40 -26.30 -1.77 -4.46
N THR A 41 -27.05 -1.32 -3.45
CA THR A 41 -26.71 -0.17 -2.59
C THR A 41 -25.99 -0.54 -1.31
N SER A 42 -25.81 -1.83 -1.00
CA SER A 42 -25.22 -2.25 0.27
C SER A 42 -24.49 -3.57 0.13
N ALA A 43 -23.17 -3.52 0.00
CA ALA A 43 -22.32 -4.70 -0.22
C ALA A 43 -21.24 -4.86 0.86
N SER A 44 -20.85 -6.12 1.08
CA SER A 44 -19.70 -6.49 1.92
C SER A 44 -18.63 -7.12 1.05
N PHE A 45 -17.39 -6.63 1.16
CA PHE A 45 -16.23 -7.11 0.43
C PHE A 45 -15.24 -7.73 1.42
N GLN A 46 -14.66 -8.87 1.05
CA GLN A 46 -13.56 -9.50 1.76
C GLN A 46 -12.30 -9.35 0.91
N PHE A 47 -11.25 -8.77 1.50
CA PHE A 47 -9.93 -8.64 0.91
C PHE A 47 -8.99 -9.64 1.58
N GLU A 48 -8.25 -10.40 0.77
CA GLU A 48 -7.25 -11.37 1.24
C GLU A 48 -5.85 -10.74 1.20
N GLY A 49 -5.06 -10.99 2.25
CA GLY A 49 -3.72 -10.42 2.40
C GLY A 49 -3.67 -8.97 2.89
N GLU A 50 -4.83 -8.38 3.20
CA GLU A 50 -4.98 -6.96 3.50
C GLU A 50 -5.38 -6.68 4.96
N GLY A 51 -5.04 -5.50 5.46
CA GLY A 51 -5.22 -5.13 6.86
C GLY A 51 -5.50 -3.64 7.10
N HIS A 52 -5.14 -3.13 8.28
CA HIS A 52 -5.48 -1.76 8.69
C HIS A 52 -4.91 -0.67 7.78
N THR A 53 -3.77 -0.92 7.13
CA THR A 53 -3.11 0.03 6.23
C THR A 53 -4.04 0.42 5.08
N MET A 54 -4.43 -0.54 4.24
CA MET A 54 -5.36 -0.29 3.14
C MET A 54 -6.77 -0.01 3.66
N GLY A 55 -7.23 -0.76 4.68
CA GLY A 55 -8.59 -0.64 5.20
C GLY A 55 -8.93 0.75 5.73
N ASN A 56 -8.07 1.34 6.55
CA ASN A 56 -8.33 2.66 7.12
C ASN A 56 -8.23 3.76 6.06
N ALA A 57 -7.26 3.67 5.15
CA ALA A 57 -7.09 4.62 4.06
C ALA A 57 -8.31 4.61 3.12
N LEU A 58 -8.73 3.42 2.69
CA LEU A 58 -9.87 3.23 1.80
C LEU A 58 -11.18 3.65 2.48
N ARG A 59 -11.38 3.30 3.76
CA ARG A 59 -12.53 3.79 4.54
C ARG A 59 -12.59 5.32 4.52
N TYR A 60 -11.46 5.99 4.73
CA TYR A 60 -11.41 7.45 4.74
C TYR A 60 -11.79 8.03 3.38
N ALA A 61 -11.21 7.51 2.29
CA ALA A 61 -11.50 7.97 0.92
C ALA A 61 -12.99 7.79 0.57
N ILE A 62 -13.54 6.60 0.80
CA ILE A 62 -14.94 6.29 0.49
C ILE A 62 -15.91 7.16 1.29
N MET A 63 -15.63 7.42 2.58
CA MET A 63 -16.46 8.29 3.42
C MET A 63 -16.49 9.77 2.98
N LYS A 64 -15.59 10.20 2.07
CA LYS A 64 -15.65 11.55 1.48
C LYS A 64 -16.68 11.66 0.36
N ASN A 65 -17.10 10.54 -0.21
CA ASN A 65 -18.12 10.55 -1.25
C ASN A 65 -19.51 10.82 -0.63
N PRO A 66 -20.21 11.92 -0.99
CA PRO A 66 -21.52 12.26 -0.42
C PRO A 66 -22.61 11.25 -0.76
N ALA A 67 -22.39 10.38 -1.76
CA ALA A 67 -23.32 9.31 -2.12
C ALA A 67 -23.23 8.09 -1.18
N VAL A 68 -22.23 8.05 -0.28
CA VAL A 68 -22.02 6.97 0.69
C VAL A 68 -22.61 7.37 2.04
N GLU A 69 -23.49 6.52 2.58
CA GLU A 69 -24.09 6.71 3.90
C GLU A 69 -23.25 6.03 5.00
N PHE A 70 -22.67 4.87 4.68
CA PHE A 70 -21.88 4.10 5.63
C PHE A 70 -20.69 3.43 4.94
N CYS A 71 -19.51 3.56 5.54
CA CYS A 71 -18.35 2.75 5.20
C CYS A 71 -17.58 2.39 6.47
N GLY A 72 -17.28 1.10 6.62
CA GLY A 72 -16.53 0.57 7.75
C GLY A 72 -15.74 -0.66 7.35
N TYR A 73 -14.57 -0.82 7.95
CA TYR A 73 -13.76 -2.03 7.81
C TYR A 73 -13.57 -2.71 9.15
N THR A 74 -13.39 -4.02 9.13
CA THR A 74 -13.08 -4.82 10.32
C THR A 74 -12.15 -5.97 9.95
N ILE A 75 -11.31 -6.37 10.89
CA ILE A 75 -10.49 -7.57 10.81
C ILE A 75 -11.12 -8.56 11.79
N PRO A 76 -11.70 -9.67 11.32
CA PRO A 76 -12.44 -10.58 12.18
C PRO A 76 -11.55 -11.21 13.25
N HIS A 77 -10.29 -11.49 12.92
CA HIS A 77 -9.30 -12.01 13.84
C HIS A 77 -7.88 -11.56 13.45
N PRO A 78 -7.03 -11.09 14.39
CA PRO A 78 -5.69 -10.58 14.07
C PRO A 78 -4.74 -11.57 13.39
N SER A 79 -4.96 -12.88 13.58
CA SER A 79 -4.15 -13.94 12.96
C SER A 79 -4.58 -14.29 11.53
N ASP A 80 -5.75 -13.81 11.09
CA ASP A 80 -6.22 -14.02 9.72
C ASP A 80 -5.86 -12.78 8.90
N ALA A 81 -5.14 -12.96 7.79
CA ALA A 81 -4.87 -11.91 6.82
C ALA A 81 -6.11 -11.66 5.94
N LYS A 82 -7.25 -11.36 6.56
CA LYS A 82 -8.52 -11.09 5.90
C LYS A 82 -9.12 -9.81 6.45
N MET A 83 -9.51 -8.91 5.56
CA MET A 83 -10.17 -7.66 5.91
C MET A 83 -11.57 -7.64 5.30
N HIS A 84 -12.57 -7.31 6.11
CA HIS A 84 -13.94 -7.13 5.64
C HIS A 84 -14.25 -5.63 5.55
N LEU A 85 -14.80 -5.19 4.43
CA LEU A 85 -15.23 -3.82 4.17
C LEU A 85 -16.72 -3.82 3.85
N ARG A 86 -17.51 -3.04 4.59
CA ARG A 86 -18.94 -2.84 4.34
C ARG A 86 -19.16 -1.43 3.79
N ILE A 87 -19.89 -1.33 2.70
CA ILE A 87 -20.27 -0.05 2.08
C ILE A 87 -21.80 -0.03 1.93
N GLN A 88 -22.41 1.09 2.32
CA GLN A 88 -23.80 1.40 2.05
C GLN A 88 -23.88 2.77 1.38
N THR A 89 -24.53 2.81 0.23
CA THR A 89 -24.74 3.99 -0.60
C THR A 89 -26.21 4.37 -0.65
N THR A 90 -26.45 5.62 -1.02
CA THR A 90 -27.78 6.11 -1.38
C THR A 90 -28.27 5.46 -2.68
N GLU A 91 -29.57 5.56 -2.97
CA GLU A 91 -30.23 4.93 -4.15
C GLU A 91 -29.67 5.37 -5.52
N ASN A 92 -28.80 6.39 -5.56
CA ASN A 92 -28.24 6.95 -6.78
C ASN A 92 -26.90 6.31 -7.22
N THR A 93 -26.29 5.43 -6.41
CA THR A 93 -24.97 4.86 -6.72
C THR A 93 -24.87 3.45 -6.14
N THR A 94 -24.20 2.55 -6.85
CA THR A 94 -23.97 1.19 -6.35
C THR A 94 -22.77 1.14 -5.38
N ALA A 95 -22.78 0.17 -4.47
CA ALA A 95 -21.68 -0.04 -3.53
C ALA A 95 -20.35 -0.40 -4.24
N LEU A 96 -20.43 -1.00 -5.44
CA LEU A 96 -19.27 -1.32 -6.27
C LEU A 96 -18.69 -0.06 -6.92
N GLU A 97 -19.52 0.80 -7.52
CA GLU A 97 -19.06 2.09 -8.07
C GLU A 97 -18.44 2.98 -6.98
N ALA A 98 -19.01 2.99 -5.77
CA ALA A 98 -18.44 3.71 -4.65
C ALA A 98 -17.08 3.14 -4.22
N LEU A 99 -16.88 1.82 -4.33
CA LEU A 99 -15.59 1.17 -4.04
C LEU A 99 -14.54 1.56 -5.09
N GLU A 100 -14.87 1.45 -6.39
CA GLU A 100 -13.98 1.81 -7.49
C GLU A 100 -13.56 3.29 -7.41
N LYS A 101 -14.53 4.18 -7.19
CA LYS A 101 -14.26 5.60 -6.99
C LYS A 101 -13.35 5.83 -5.78
N GLY A 102 -13.59 5.11 -4.67
CA GLY A 102 -12.76 5.21 -3.47
C GLY A 102 -11.30 4.82 -3.71
N PHE A 103 -11.03 3.83 -4.56
CA PHE A 103 -9.68 3.48 -4.97
C PHE A 103 -9.05 4.55 -5.89
N SER A 104 -9.82 5.07 -6.85
CA SER A 104 -9.35 6.17 -7.72
C SER A 104 -8.95 7.39 -6.88
N ASP A 105 -9.83 7.83 -5.99
CA ASP A 105 -9.59 8.99 -5.11
C ASP A 105 -8.37 8.77 -4.21
N LEU A 106 -8.11 7.52 -3.78
CA LEU A 106 -6.93 7.18 -2.97
C LEU A 106 -5.64 7.22 -3.79
N MET A 107 -5.66 6.75 -5.05
CA MET A 107 -4.50 6.85 -5.96
C MET A 107 -4.18 8.31 -6.25
N ASP A 108 -5.19 9.11 -6.59
CA ASP A 108 -5.02 10.55 -6.86
C ASP A 108 -4.43 11.29 -5.65
N LEU A 109 -4.84 10.92 -4.43
CA LEU A 109 -4.28 11.47 -3.21
C LEU A 109 -2.79 11.14 -3.08
N CYS A 110 -2.40 9.89 -3.33
CA CYS A 110 -0.99 9.46 -3.28
C CYS A 110 -0.13 10.21 -4.30
N ASP A 111 -0.65 10.46 -5.50
CA ASP A 111 0.04 11.22 -6.54
C ASP A 111 0.29 12.66 -6.09
N VAL A 112 -0.76 13.35 -5.60
CA VAL A 112 -0.63 14.72 -5.09
C VAL A 112 0.37 14.81 -3.93
N VAL A 113 0.35 13.85 -3.00
CA VAL A 113 1.31 13.81 -1.88
C VAL A 113 2.74 13.63 -2.40
N SER A 114 2.94 12.73 -3.36
CA SER A 114 4.26 12.43 -3.94
C SER A 114 4.83 13.61 -4.72
N GLU A 115 4.01 14.31 -5.50
CA GLU A 115 4.39 15.51 -6.22
C GLU A 115 4.80 16.63 -5.26
N LYS A 116 3.97 16.92 -4.25
CA LYS A 116 4.24 17.98 -3.26
C LYS A 116 5.49 17.68 -2.44
N PHE A 117 5.68 16.42 -2.07
CA PHE A 117 6.87 15.99 -1.34
C PHE A 117 8.14 16.16 -2.20
N THR A 118 8.11 15.69 -3.45
CA THR A 118 9.23 15.83 -4.39
C THR A 118 9.59 17.29 -4.60
N ALA A 119 8.59 18.14 -4.88
CA ALA A 119 8.81 19.58 -5.06
C ALA A 119 9.43 20.25 -3.84
N ALA A 120 8.94 19.94 -2.62
CA ALA A 120 9.48 20.49 -1.38
C ALA A 120 10.91 20.00 -1.09
N ARG A 121 11.21 18.73 -1.40
CA ARG A 121 12.55 18.15 -1.29
C ARG A 121 13.52 18.85 -2.23
N ASP A 122 13.13 19.04 -3.48
CA ASP A 122 13.99 19.65 -4.50
C ASP A 122 14.29 21.10 -4.15
N GLN A 123 13.28 21.87 -3.72
CA GLN A 123 13.47 23.22 -3.19
C GLN A 123 14.45 23.24 -2.00
N PHE A 124 14.30 22.33 -1.04
CA PHE A 124 15.20 22.26 0.12
C PHE A 124 16.65 21.95 -0.27
N ASN A 125 16.85 21.08 -1.26
CA ASN A 125 18.18 20.72 -1.77
C ASN A 125 18.84 21.89 -2.50
N GLU A 126 18.08 22.66 -3.28
CA GLU A 126 18.56 23.88 -3.94
C GLU A 126 18.99 24.93 -2.91
N GLU A 127 18.16 25.19 -1.89
CA GLU A 127 18.46 26.17 -0.84
C GLU A 127 19.66 25.77 0.03
N SER A 128 19.78 24.48 0.36
CA SER A 128 20.87 23.94 1.17
C SER A 128 22.19 23.88 0.39
N GLY A 129 22.15 23.57 -0.91
CA GLY A 129 23.30 23.65 -1.80
C GLY A 129 23.82 25.08 -1.95
N ASN A 130 22.92 26.07 -2.01
CA ASN A 130 23.28 27.48 -2.14
C ASN A 130 23.92 28.05 -0.86
N LYS A 131 23.55 27.53 0.32
CA LYS A 131 24.17 27.90 1.62
C LYS A 131 25.59 27.36 1.81
N MET A 132 26.00 26.33 1.08
CA MET A 132 27.35 25.75 1.18
C MET A 132 28.38 26.46 0.29
N GLN A 133 27.93 27.35 -0.61
CA GLN A 133 28.78 28.07 -1.58
C GLN A 133 28.96 29.57 -1.27
N SER A 134 28.33 30.09 -0.21
CA SER A 134 28.53 31.47 0.31
C SER A 134 29.31 31.45 1.62
#